data_AF-A0A2G2VUZ1-F1
#
_entry.id   AF-A0A2G2VUZ1-F1
#
_cell.length_a   1.000
_cell.length_b   1.000
_cell.length_c   1.000
_cell.angle_alpha   90.00
_cell.angle_beta   90.00
_cell.angle_gamma   90.00
#
_symmetry.space_group_name_H-M   'P 1'
#
loop_
_entity.id
_entity.type
_entity.pdbx_description
1 polymer ?
#
loop_
_entity_poly.entity_id
_entity_poly.type
_entity_poly.pdbx_seq_one_letter_code
_entity_poly.pdbx_strand_id
1 'polypeptide(L)'
;MQSRGILKPDIIGPGVNILAAWPTPVGGTITSATAVSLTFNILSGTSMSCPHLAGVAALLKSAHPNWSPAAIKSAIMTTADYINLGMI
;
A
#
# COMPACT_ATOMS: atom_id res chain seq x y z
N MET A 1 6.16 10.48 17.87
CA MET A 1 7.46 10.86 17.29
C MET A 1 7.26 12.05 16.36
N GLN A 2 7.40 13.28 16.85
CA GLN A 2 7.28 14.47 16.00
C GLN A 2 8.63 15.17 15.96
N SER A 3 9.43 14.82 14.96
CA SER A 3 10.63 15.58 14.62
C SER A 3 10.18 16.89 13.98
N ARG A 4 10.34 18.01 14.68
CA ARG A 4 10.00 19.35 14.19
C ARG A 4 11.04 19.75 13.14
N GLY A 5 10.72 19.56 11.85
CA GLY A 5 11.57 20.00 10.74
C GLY A 5 11.53 19.12 9.49
N ILE A 6 11.01 17.89 9.56
CA ILE A 6 10.90 16.99 8.40
C ILE A 6 9.43 16.77 8.06
N LEU A 7 9.06 17.09 6.82
CA LEU A 7 7.69 16.93 6.35
C LEU A 7 7.31 15.44 6.31
N LYS A 8 6.09 15.18 6.78
CA LYS A 8 5.44 13.87 6.74
C LYS A 8 3.98 14.05 6.33
N PRO A 9 3.36 13.05 5.67
CA PRO A 9 3.97 11.82 5.14
C PRO A 9 4.98 12.10 4.01
N ASP A 10 5.81 11.11 3.66
CA ASP A 10 6.81 11.28 2.59
C ASP A 10 6.16 11.22 1.19
N ILE A 11 5.19 10.33 0.98
CA ILE A 11 4.47 10.13 -0.27
C ILE A 11 3.12 9.47 0.03
N ILE A 12 2.18 9.57 -0.90
CA ILE A 12 0.85 8.93 -0.87
C ILE A 12 0.72 7.86 -1.95
N GLY A 13 -0.23 6.94 -1.78
CA GLY A 13 -0.53 5.90 -2.77
C GLY A 13 -1.95 5.36 -2.60
N PRO A 14 -2.42 4.50 -3.52
CA PRO A 14 -3.80 4.00 -3.53
C PRO A 14 -4.13 3.23 -2.25
N GLY A 15 -5.12 3.71 -1.50
CA GLY A 15 -5.51 3.12 -0.22
C GLY A 15 -7.00 3.07 0.03
N VAL A 16 -7.84 3.44 -0.94
CA VAL A 16 -9.30 3.42 -0.80
C VAL A 16 -9.86 2.41 -1.79
N ASN A 17 -10.79 1.58 -1.32
CA ASN A 17 -11.45 0.53 -2.09
C ASN A 17 -10.47 -0.41 -2.81
N ILE A 18 -9.43 -0.85 -2.09
CA ILE A 18 -8.43 -1.78 -2.61
C ILE A 18 -8.95 -3.21 -2.48
N LEU A 19 -9.13 -3.87 -3.62
CA LEU A 19 -9.40 -5.30 -3.70
C LEU A 19 -8.09 -6.08 -3.48
N ALA A 20 -8.03 -6.90 -2.45
CA ALA A 20 -6.87 -7.75 -2.14
C ALA A 20 -7.30 -9.13 -1.66
N ALA A 21 -6.38 -10.09 -1.67
CA ALA A 21 -6.64 -11.45 -1.21
C ALA A 21 -7.10 -11.46 0.25
N TRP A 22 -8.07 -12.31 0.55
CA TRP A 22 -8.65 -12.48 1.88
C TRP A 22 -8.67 -13.96 2.25
N PRO A 23 -8.29 -14.32 3.49
CA PRO A 23 -8.24 -15.71 3.89
C PRO A 23 -9.64 -16.34 3.81
N THR A 24 -9.78 -17.39 3.02
CA THR A 24 -10.90 -18.31 3.10
C THR A 24 -10.67 -19.26 4.28
N PRO A 25 -11.64 -19.48 5.19
CA PRO A 25 -11.46 -20.42 6.28
C PRO A 25 -11.14 -21.82 5.74
N VAL A 26 -9.95 -22.34 6.06
CA VAL A 26 -9.59 -23.73 5.77
C VAL A 26 -10.01 -24.56 7.00
N GLY A 27 -11.12 -25.29 6.88
CA GLY A 27 -11.56 -26.27 7.89
C GLY A 27 -12.63 -25.83 8.90
N GLY A 28 -13.43 -24.79 8.64
CA GLY A 28 -14.55 -24.38 9.50
C GLY A 28 -15.91 -24.73 8.90
N THR A 29 -16.80 -25.35 9.68
CA THR A 29 -18.21 -25.57 9.32
C THR A 29 -18.88 -24.23 9.03
N ILE A 30 -19.45 -24.12 7.83
CA ILE A 30 -20.11 -22.90 7.32
C ILE A 30 -21.47 -22.76 7.99
N THR A 31 -21.53 -22.23 9.21
CA THR A 31 -22.80 -21.92 9.90
C THR A 31 -23.18 -20.46 9.74
N SER A 32 -23.38 -20.04 8.49
CA SER A 32 -24.22 -18.89 8.14
C SER A 32 -24.40 -18.87 6.64
N ALA A 33 -25.65 -18.91 6.19
CA ALA A 33 -26.08 -18.89 4.80
C ALA A 33 -25.75 -17.57 4.04
N THR A 34 -24.77 -16.80 4.52
CA THR A 34 -24.33 -15.50 3.97
C THR A 34 -22.81 -15.39 3.87
N ALA A 35 -22.04 -16.38 4.35
CA ALA A 35 -20.58 -16.40 4.24
C ALA A 35 -20.16 -17.07 2.94
N VAL A 36 -20.38 -16.40 1.81
CA VAL A 36 -19.60 -16.73 0.60
C VAL A 36 -18.15 -16.48 0.99
N SER A 37 -17.32 -17.52 1.01
CA SER A 37 -15.89 -17.40 1.32
C SER A 37 -15.20 -16.62 0.20
N LEU A 38 -15.25 -15.30 0.25
CA LEU A 38 -14.61 -14.47 -0.76
C LEU A 38 -13.09 -14.60 -0.58
N THR A 39 -12.41 -15.15 -1.59
CA THR A 39 -10.94 -15.19 -1.68
C THR A 39 -10.33 -13.79 -1.78
N PHE A 40 -11.16 -12.77 -1.97
CA PHE A 40 -10.77 -11.37 -2.04
C PHE A 40 -11.74 -10.51 -1.23
N ASN A 41 -11.24 -9.41 -0.68
CA ASN A 41 -12.03 -8.42 0.04
C ASN A 41 -11.61 -7.01 -0.38
N ILE A 42 -12.53 -6.06 -0.29
CA ILE A 42 -12.29 -4.65 -0.59
C ILE A 42 -12.17 -3.89 0.72
N LEU A 43 -11.01 -3.29 0.97
CA LEU A 43 -10.74 -2.52 2.19
C LEU A 43 -10.09 -1.17 1.88
N SER A 44 -10.18 -0.26 2.84
CA SER A 44 -9.64 1.09 2.77
C SER A 44 -8.76 1.40 3.99
N GLY A 45 -7.66 2.10 3.79
CA GLY A 45 -6.75 2.57 4.83
C GLY A 45 -5.33 2.82 4.32
N THR A 46 -4.52 3.55 5.10
CA THR A 46 -3.08 3.71 4.82
C THR A 46 -2.34 2.36 4.83
N SER A 47 -2.86 1.38 5.56
CA SER A 47 -2.42 -0.02 5.53
C SER A 47 -2.53 -0.65 4.14
N MET A 48 -3.41 -0.17 3.25
CA MET A 48 -3.55 -0.63 1.87
C MET A 48 -2.68 0.19 0.91
N SER A 49 -2.39 1.46 1.21
CA SER A 49 -1.39 2.26 0.47
C SER A 49 0.04 1.76 0.68
N CYS A 50 0.38 1.34 1.91
CA CYS A 50 1.71 0.86 2.28
C CYS A 50 2.25 -0.26 1.36
N PRO A 51 1.52 -1.38 1.13
CA PRO A 51 2.01 -2.46 0.28
C PRO A 51 2.18 -2.05 -1.19
N HIS A 52 1.40 -1.10 -1.71
CA HIS A 52 1.63 -0.55 -3.05
C HIS A 52 3.01 0.10 -3.16
N LEU A 53 3.34 0.99 -2.22
CA LEU A 53 4.64 1.68 -2.19
C LEU A 53 5.79 0.71 -1.91
N ALA A 54 5.58 -0.30 -1.05
CA ALA A 54 6.55 -1.36 -0.80
C ALA A 54 6.86 -2.17 -2.08
N GLY A 55 5.84 -2.47 -2.89
CA GLY A 55 6.00 -3.11 -4.19
C GLY A 55 6.84 -2.29 -5.16
N VAL A 56 6.56 -0.98 -5.28
CA VAL A 56 7.37 -0.06 -6.11
C VAL A 56 8.82 -0.02 -5.62
N ALA A 57 9.05 0.07 -4.31
CA ALA A 57 10.39 0.05 -3.74
C ALA A 57 11.13 -1.27 -4.03
N ALA A 58 10.43 -2.41 -3.98
CA ALA A 58 11.00 -3.71 -4.33
C ALA A 58 11.39 -3.79 -5.81
N LEU A 59 10.55 -3.27 -6.72
CA LEU A 59 10.87 -3.18 -8.15
C LEU A 59 12.11 -2.32 -8.40
N LEU A 60 12.20 -1.15 -7.76
CA LEU A 60 13.38 -0.29 -7.85
C LEU A 60 14.63 -0.97 -7.29
N LYS A 61 14.52 -1.70 -6.17
CA LYS A 61 15.64 -2.47 -5.62
C LYS A 61 16.07 -3.60 -6.55
N SER A 62 15.12 -4.25 -7.22
CA SER A 62 15.42 -5.29 -8.21
C SER A 62 16.12 -4.73 -9.44
N ALA A 63 15.67 -3.58 -9.95
CA ALA A 63 16.27 -2.91 -11.11
C ALA A 63 17.63 -2.26 -10.78
N HIS A 64 17.79 -1.79 -9.54
CA HIS A 64 19.02 -1.15 -9.04
C HIS A 64 19.49 -1.79 -7.74
N PRO A 65 20.09 -3.01 -7.78
CA PRO A 65 20.46 -3.76 -6.57
C PRO A 65 21.41 -3.03 -5.61
N ASN A 66 22.21 -2.09 -6.13
CA ASN A 66 23.19 -1.34 -5.34
C ASN A 66 22.62 -0.07 -4.71
N TRP A 67 21.38 0.33 -5.03
CA TRP A 67 20.79 1.52 -4.44
C TRP A 67 20.53 1.36 -2.95
N SER A 68 20.85 2.40 -2.19
CA SER A 68 20.53 2.49 -0.77
C SER A 68 19.02 2.74 -0.57
N PRO A 69 18.47 2.47 0.63
CA PRO A 69 17.08 2.82 0.94
C PRO A 69 16.77 4.30 0.73
N ALA A 70 17.74 5.18 1.00
CA ALA A 70 17.60 6.62 0.78
C ALA A 70 17.52 6.98 -0.71
N ALA A 71 18.29 6.32 -1.57
CA ALA A 71 18.23 6.52 -3.02
C ALA A 71 16.87 6.05 -3.58
N ILE A 72 16.36 4.91 -3.13
CA ILE A 72 15.02 4.42 -3.52
C ILE A 72 13.95 5.40 -3.08
N LYS A 73 13.97 5.83 -1.80
CA LYS A 73 13.04 6.83 -1.29
C LYS A 73 13.10 8.13 -2.11
N SER A 74 14.30 8.62 -2.41
CA SER A 74 14.49 9.83 -3.21
C SER A 74 13.88 9.67 -4.60
N ALA A 75 14.16 8.56 -5.29
CA ALA A 75 13.63 8.32 -6.63
C ALA A 75 12.10 8.34 -6.62
N ILE A 76 11.46 7.62 -5.69
CA ILE A 76 10.00 7.59 -5.58
C ILE A 76 9.44 8.99 -5.29
N MET A 77 10.04 9.75 -4.37
CA MET A 77 9.53 11.08 -4.00
C MET A 77 9.70 12.14 -5.10
N THR A 78 10.84 12.15 -5.80
CA THR A 78 11.14 13.19 -6.80
C THR A 78 10.47 12.93 -8.15
N THR A 79 9.93 11.73 -8.36
CA THR A 79 9.17 11.37 -9.57
C THR A 79 7.69 11.15 -9.27
N ALA A 80 7.21 11.51 -8.07
CA ALA A 80 5.80 11.42 -7.73
C ALA A 80 4.99 12.47 -8.49
N ASP A 81 3.78 12.11 -8.94
CA ASP A 81 2.87 13.06 -9.56
C ASP A 81 2.27 14.03 -8.53
N TYR A 82 2.08 15.28 -8.95
CA TYR A 82 1.34 16.28 -8.19
C TYR A 82 -0.16 16.06 -8.41
N ILE A 83 -0.84 15.49 -7.42
CA ILE A 83 -2.29 15.30 -7.46
C ILE A 83 -3.00 16.35 -6.62
N ASN A 84 -4.11 16.88 -7.15
CA ASN A 84 -4.98 17.77 -6.38
C ASN A 84 -5.92 16.92 -5.51
N LEU A 85 -5.66 16.89 -4.21
CA LEU A 85 -6.43 16.11 -3.25
C LEU A 85 -7.82 16.73 -2.93
N GLY A 86 -8.13 17.92 -3.44
CA GLY A 86 -9.40 18.63 -3.22
C GLY A 86 -10.53 18.26 -4.18
N MET A 87 -10.31 17.32 -5.10
CA MET A 87 -11.32 16.85 -6.07
C MET A 87 -11.63 15.34 -5.96
N ILE A 88 -11.11 14.67 -4.92
CA ILE A 88 -11.51 13.31 -4.51
C ILE A 88 -12.34 13.38 -3.23
#